data_AF-A0A3D0X2F7-F1
#
_entry.id   AF-A0A3D0X2F7-F1
#
_cell.length_a   1.000
_cell.length_b   1.000
_cell.length_c   1.000
_cell.angle_alpha   90.00
_cell.angle_beta   90.00
_cell.angle_gamma   90.00
#
_symmetry.space_group_name_H-M   'P 1'
#
loop_
_entity.id
_entity.type
_entity.pdbx_description
1 polymer ?
#
loop_
_entity_poly.entity_id
_entity_poly.type
_entity_poly.pdbx_seq_one_letter_code
_entity_poly.pdbx_strand_id
1 'polypeptide(L)'
;MRKMRTSILAGVLSASVALAAEAPVYAATQPIWLEINQTYYLNTGAQIERVAVGNPSIADVRILGASAVNVVAFAVGSTALTVWTKDGMRQEFNIVVSASDSGMADMIEKAINMPNVKVKKVGDKILLTGTVLNQYEKQYAESIASMYINDNASVKEEANGTTKTAPRTSIINLLEMSNPSQINLEALVLDVSTSAKKDLGFHYAQASGVSRDSDTGFTTVTFGTEGVFYGGQNFHNFGRTFPRIDVMIQALVTSGKAKILSRPNITTMSGQKADIVVGGSIPYPVKSDNTTSITWKDYGIILHIEPTVDKDNNITSKIETEVSAPDYTNAVTIDGSTYPAMTKRTANAVINVPSGMMMAIGGLMNSQEQKSLTKIPFLGDIPILGELFKYRETVKDKRELMILIRPNIVNETTPVRMSEPAKEYYSQEIQNDNEKVDVDVNAPIPTKEEEAADREKRNEPTGNEEKTKLTKESGSILGKNLNQDVLRDTTELEKRDAKK
;
A
#
# COMPACT_ATOMS: atom_id res chain seq x y z
N MET A 1 -12.10 -45.58 -119.56
CA MET A 1 -10.65 -45.50 -119.77
C MET A 1 -9.97 -45.05 -118.48
N ARG A 2 -8.83 -45.68 -118.13
CA ARG A 2 -7.71 -45.22 -117.26
C ARG A 2 -8.05 -44.50 -115.93
N LYS A 3 -7.83 -45.13 -114.77
CA LYS A 3 -6.56 -45.33 -114.00
C LYS A 3 -6.05 -44.09 -113.24
N MET A 4 -5.84 -44.31 -111.93
CA MET A 4 -4.76 -43.82 -111.04
C MET A 4 -4.79 -42.32 -110.67
N ARG A 5 -4.37 -41.84 -109.48
CA ARG A 5 -3.95 -42.34 -108.16
C ARG A 5 -3.64 -41.06 -107.33
N THR A 6 -3.67 -41.16 -105.99
CA THR A 6 -2.84 -40.40 -104.98
C THR A 6 -3.02 -38.88 -104.87
N SER A 7 -2.93 -38.16 -103.73
CA SER A 7 -2.81 -38.39 -102.28
C SER A 7 -2.78 -37.00 -101.58
N ILE A 8 -2.96 -36.97 -100.25
CA ILE A 8 -2.36 -36.04 -99.24
C ILE A 8 -3.18 -34.84 -98.67
N LEU A 9 -3.30 -34.90 -97.33
CA LEU A 9 -3.32 -33.86 -96.27
C LEU A 9 -4.62 -33.37 -95.58
N ALA A 10 -4.67 -33.72 -94.30
CA ALA A 10 -4.95 -32.91 -93.10
C ALA A 10 -6.36 -32.36 -92.82
N GLY A 11 -6.82 -32.63 -91.58
CA GLY A 11 -7.81 -31.79 -90.89
C GLY A 11 -8.73 -32.55 -89.95
N VAL A 12 -8.26 -32.80 -88.74
CA VAL A 12 -8.99 -33.44 -87.62
C VAL A 12 -10.15 -32.55 -87.13
N LEU A 13 -11.34 -33.12 -86.93
CA LEU A 13 -12.27 -32.66 -85.89
C LEU A 13 -13.21 -33.81 -85.46
N SER A 14 -12.78 -34.58 -84.46
CA SER A 14 -13.63 -35.52 -83.73
C SER A 14 -14.16 -34.83 -82.48
N ALA A 15 -15.47 -34.59 -82.43
CA ALA A 15 -16.16 -34.08 -81.25
C ALA A 15 -16.35 -35.21 -80.23
N SER A 16 -15.64 -35.10 -79.11
CA SER A 16 -15.82 -35.95 -77.93
C SER A 16 -16.73 -35.24 -76.93
N VAL A 17 -17.89 -35.81 -76.65
CA VAL A 17 -18.78 -35.41 -75.55
C VAL A 17 -18.09 -35.77 -74.24
N ALA A 18 -17.63 -34.76 -73.50
CA ALA A 18 -17.13 -34.94 -72.15
C ALA A 18 -18.31 -34.96 -71.16
N LEU A 19 -18.46 -36.06 -70.42
CA LEU A 19 -19.27 -36.16 -69.22
C LEU A 19 -18.79 -35.08 -68.23
N ALA A 20 -19.63 -34.09 -67.93
CA ALA A 20 -19.39 -33.20 -66.81
C ALA A 20 -19.62 -33.99 -65.52
N ALA A 21 -18.53 -34.42 -64.88
CA ALA A 21 -18.57 -34.78 -63.47
C ALA A 21 -18.80 -33.49 -62.68
N GLU A 22 -19.92 -33.40 -61.96
CA GLU A 22 -20.17 -32.33 -61.01
C GLU A 22 -19.06 -32.38 -59.95
N ALA A 23 -18.13 -31.43 -60.01
CA ALA A 23 -17.16 -31.25 -58.95
C ALA A 23 -17.91 -30.87 -57.67
N PRO A 24 -17.67 -31.54 -56.52
CA PRO A 24 -18.29 -31.13 -55.28
C PRO A 24 -17.82 -29.71 -54.96
N VAL A 25 -18.77 -28.80 -54.82
CA VAL A 25 -18.55 -27.45 -54.31
C VAL A 25 -17.90 -27.59 -52.94
N TYR A 26 -16.61 -27.23 -52.83
CA TYR A 26 -15.93 -27.15 -51.54
C TYR A 26 -16.58 -26.03 -50.74
N ALA A 27 -17.47 -26.39 -49.83
CA ALA A 27 -18.05 -25.46 -48.87
C ALA A 27 -16.91 -24.83 -48.07
N ALA A 28 -16.87 -23.50 -48.04
CA ALA A 28 -15.95 -22.76 -47.20
C ALA A 28 -16.14 -23.20 -45.74
N THR A 29 -15.07 -23.67 -45.11
CA THR A 29 -15.09 -24.13 -43.73
C THR A 29 -15.53 -23.00 -42.81
N GLN A 30 -16.71 -23.12 -42.20
CA GLN A 30 -17.18 -22.11 -41.24
C GLN A 30 -16.64 -22.45 -39.85
N PRO A 31 -15.93 -21.51 -39.18
CA PRO A 31 -15.49 -21.72 -37.83
C PRO A 31 -16.64 -21.53 -36.84
N ILE A 32 -16.83 -22.50 -35.94
CA ILE A 32 -17.74 -22.43 -34.79
C ILE A 32 -16.89 -22.24 -33.55
N TRP A 33 -17.01 -21.09 -32.89
CA TRP A 33 -16.29 -20.77 -31.66
C TRP A 33 -17.12 -21.22 -30.46
N LEU A 34 -16.55 -22.08 -29.62
CA LEU A 34 -17.17 -22.58 -28.40
C LEU A 34 -16.24 -22.35 -27.18
N GLU A 35 -16.85 -22.22 -26.03
CA GLU A 35 -16.19 -22.24 -24.72
C GLU A 35 -16.25 -23.63 -24.10
N ILE A 36 -15.38 -23.90 -23.12
CA ILE A 36 -15.44 -25.16 -22.38
C ILE A 36 -16.80 -25.30 -21.68
N ASN A 37 -17.38 -26.50 -21.71
CA ASN A 37 -18.72 -26.80 -21.20
C ASN A 37 -19.89 -26.09 -21.93
N GLN A 38 -19.63 -25.42 -23.05
CA GLN A 38 -20.68 -24.82 -23.86
C GLN A 38 -21.31 -25.84 -24.83
N THR A 39 -22.58 -25.61 -25.18
CA THR A 39 -23.29 -26.37 -26.21
C THR A 39 -23.75 -25.46 -27.34
N TYR A 40 -23.76 -25.97 -28.56
CA TYR A 40 -24.18 -25.24 -29.75
C TYR A 40 -25.13 -26.06 -30.60
N TYR A 41 -26.30 -25.49 -30.85
CA TYR A 41 -27.31 -26.06 -31.72
C TYR A 41 -27.03 -25.67 -33.16
N LEU A 42 -26.76 -26.67 -34.00
CA LEU A 42 -26.57 -26.51 -35.43
C LEU A 42 -27.76 -27.13 -36.18
N ASN A 43 -28.50 -26.31 -36.91
CA ASN A 43 -29.52 -26.78 -37.85
C ASN A 43 -28.87 -27.01 -39.22
N THR A 44 -28.98 -28.21 -39.75
CA THR A 44 -28.36 -28.62 -41.02
C THR A 44 -29.27 -28.34 -42.22
N GLY A 45 -30.52 -27.92 -42.00
CA GLY A 45 -31.49 -27.56 -43.05
C GLY A 45 -32.03 -28.74 -43.87
N ALA A 46 -31.36 -29.89 -43.84
CA ALA A 46 -31.73 -31.12 -44.53
C ALA A 46 -31.59 -32.35 -43.62
N GLN A 47 -32.17 -33.49 -44.03
CA GLN A 47 -32.14 -34.71 -43.24
C GLN A 47 -30.71 -35.25 -43.13
N ILE A 48 -30.23 -35.44 -41.90
CA ILE A 48 -28.89 -35.93 -41.60
C ILE A 48 -28.82 -37.43 -41.90
N GLU A 49 -27.80 -37.83 -42.65
CA GLU A 49 -27.47 -39.23 -42.91
C GLU A 49 -26.40 -39.72 -41.93
N ARG A 50 -25.35 -38.92 -41.72
CA ARG A 50 -24.27 -39.21 -40.77
C ARG A 50 -23.55 -37.94 -40.33
N VAL A 51 -22.90 -38.03 -39.17
CA VAL A 51 -22.00 -37.01 -38.63
C VAL A 51 -20.68 -37.68 -38.25
N ALA A 52 -19.57 -36.97 -38.40
CA ALA A 52 -18.27 -37.41 -37.94
C ALA A 52 -17.52 -36.24 -37.30
N VAL A 53 -16.87 -36.51 -36.18
CA VAL A 53 -16.01 -35.56 -35.47
C VAL A 53 -14.58 -36.08 -35.53
N GLY A 54 -13.63 -35.20 -35.84
CA GLY A 54 -12.21 -35.59 -35.93
C GLY A 54 -11.62 -36.07 -34.60
N ASN A 55 -11.95 -35.37 -33.51
CA ASN A 55 -11.49 -35.67 -32.15
C ASN A 55 -12.63 -35.47 -31.13
N PRO A 56 -13.28 -36.56 -30.67
CA PRO A 56 -14.40 -36.49 -29.73
C PRO A 56 -13.99 -36.07 -28.29
N SER A 57 -12.70 -36.10 -27.95
CA SER A 57 -12.21 -35.61 -26.65
C SER A 57 -12.24 -34.08 -26.55
N ILE A 58 -12.27 -33.37 -27.68
CA ILE A 58 -12.34 -31.90 -27.76
C ILE A 58 -13.80 -31.44 -27.76
N ALA A 59 -14.59 -31.99 -28.69
CA ALA A 59 -16.02 -31.74 -28.78
C ALA A 59 -16.73 -33.01 -29.25
N ASP A 60 -17.91 -33.28 -28.70
CA ASP A 60 -18.76 -34.39 -29.12
C ASP A 60 -20.06 -33.87 -29.70
N VAL A 61 -20.72 -34.72 -30.47
CA VAL A 61 -21.83 -34.32 -31.31
C VAL A 61 -22.97 -35.31 -31.18
N ARG A 62 -24.15 -34.80 -30.83
CA ARG A 62 -25.38 -35.59 -30.71
C ARG A 62 -26.42 -35.13 -31.72
N ILE A 63 -26.95 -36.07 -32.50
CA ILE A 63 -28.03 -35.78 -33.45
C ILE A 63 -29.32 -35.53 -32.66
N LEU A 64 -29.99 -34.42 -32.95
CA LEU A 64 -31.29 -34.05 -32.39
C LEU A 64 -32.35 -34.10 -33.50
N GLY A 65 -33.08 -35.21 -33.56
CA GLY A 65 -34.12 -35.41 -34.58
C GLY A 65 -33.56 -35.69 -35.97
N ALA A 66 -34.20 -35.15 -37.01
CA ALA A 66 -33.87 -35.47 -38.40
C ALA A 66 -32.88 -34.49 -39.06
N SER A 67 -32.81 -33.23 -38.62
CA SER A 67 -32.09 -32.16 -39.33
C SER A 67 -31.30 -31.24 -38.40
N ALA A 68 -31.05 -31.66 -37.17
CA ALA A 68 -30.30 -30.85 -36.22
C ALA A 68 -29.29 -31.66 -35.41
N VAL A 69 -28.29 -30.94 -34.94
CA VAL A 69 -27.13 -31.48 -34.25
C VAL A 69 -26.82 -30.58 -33.06
N ASN A 70 -26.50 -31.17 -31.91
CA ASN A 70 -25.97 -30.46 -30.76
C ASN A 70 -24.50 -30.79 -30.59
N VAL A 71 -23.65 -29.77 -30.64
CA VAL A 71 -22.21 -29.85 -30.42
C VAL A 71 -21.91 -29.47 -28.98
N VAL A 72 -21.24 -30.35 -28.23
CA VAL A 72 -20.85 -30.14 -26.84
C VAL A 72 -19.33 -30.03 -26.76
N ALA A 73 -18.82 -28.95 -26.20
CA ALA A 73 -17.39 -28.72 -26.03
C ALA A 73 -16.89 -29.27 -24.68
N PHE A 74 -15.86 -30.11 -24.71
CA PHE A 74 -15.30 -30.77 -23.51
C PHE A 74 -13.89 -30.30 -23.17
N ALA A 75 -13.03 -30.10 -24.17
CA ALA A 75 -11.63 -29.73 -23.94
C ALA A 75 -11.13 -28.69 -24.95
N VAL A 76 -10.12 -27.93 -24.54
CA VAL A 76 -9.52 -26.86 -25.34
C VAL A 76 -8.81 -27.44 -26.57
N GLY A 77 -9.05 -26.85 -27.74
CA GLY A 77 -8.42 -27.26 -28.99
C GLY A 77 -9.31 -26.99 -30.20
N SER A 78 -8.88 -27.47 -31.38
CA SER A 78 -9.66 -27.39 -32.62
C SER A 78 -9.98 -28.78 -33.15
N THR A 79 -11.21 -29.00 -33.61
CA THR A 79 -11.64 -30.27 -34.21
C THR A 79 -12.60 -30.01 -35.37
N ALA A 80 -12.57 -30.87 -36.39
CA ALA A 80 -13.47 -30.75 -37.54
C ALA A 80 -14.75 -31.57 -37.31
N LEU A 81 -15.90 -30.98 -37.63
CA LEU A 81 -17.19 -31.65 -37.72
C LEU A 81 -17.59 -31.73 -39.19
N THR A 82 -17.77 -32.94 -39.69
CA THR A 82 -18.33 -33.17 -41.02
C THR A 82 -19.75 -33.71 -40.89
N VAL A 83 -20.67 -33.09 -41.61
CA VAL A 83 -22.08 -33.49 -41.67
C VAL A 83 -22.41 -33.90 -43.10
N TRP A 84 -23.03 -35.07 -43.26
CA TRP A 84 -23.58 -35.52 -44.53
C TRP A 84 -25.09 -35.55 -44.44
N THR A 85 -25.74 -34.91 -45.41
CA THR A 85 -27.20 -34.88 -45.55
C THR A 85 -27.64 -35.83 -46.64
N LYS A 86 -28.88 -36.34 -46.56
CA LYS A 86 -29.46 -37.25 -47.56
C LYS A 86 -29.54 -36.65 -48.96
N ASP A 87 -29.51 -35.33 -49.09
CA ASP A 87 -29.51 -34.62 -50.37
C ASP A 87 -28.12 -34.66 -51.06
N GLY A 88 -27.17 -35.43 -50.52
CA GLY A 88 -25.83 -35.59 -51.07
C GLY A 88 -24.84 -34.50 -50.68
N MET A 89 -25.29 -33.45 -49.97
CA MET A 89 -24.40 -32.37 -49.53
C MET A 89 -23.52 -32.81 -48.35
N ARG A 90 -22.25 -32.38 -48.41
CA ARG A 90 -21.26 -32.48 -47.32
C ARG A 90 -20.92 -31.07 -46.86
N GLN A 91 -21.09 -30.83 -45.57
CA GLN A 91 -20.67 -29.59 -44.92
C GLN A 91 -19.59 -29.88 -43.88
N GLU A 92 -18.57 -29.04 -43.84
CA GLU A 92 -17.45 -29.17 -42.91
C GLU A 92 -17.33 -27.90 -42.07
N PHE A 93 -17.35 -28.08 -40.75
CA PHE A 93 -17.27 -27.03 -39.75
C PHE A 93 -15.98 -27.19 -38.95
N ASN A 94 -15.28 -26.10 -38.69
CA ASN A 94 -14.13 -26.10 -37.80
C ASN A 94 -14.56 -25.65 -36.41
N ILE A 95 -14.61 -26.56 -35.44
CA ILE A 95 -14.97 -26.25 -34.06
C ILE A 95 -13.70 -25.84 -33.34
N VAL A 96 -13.69 -24.61 -32.81
CA VAL A 96 -12.59 -24.09 -32.00
C VAL A 96 -13.10 -23.91 -30.57
N VAL A 97 -12.59 -24.73 -29.66
CA VAL A 97 -12.90 -24.66 -28.23
C VAL A 97 -11.81 -23.87 -27.53
N SER A 98 -12.20 -22.74 -26.95
CA SER A 98 -11.33 -21.90 -26.14
C SER A 98 -11.36 -22.32 -24.67
N ALA A 99 -10.31 -21.96 -23.93
CA ALA A 99 -10.24 -22.19 -22.48
C ALA A 99 -11.08 -21.18 -21.68
N SER A 100 -11.76 -20.22 -22.33
CA SER A 100 -12.59 -19.26 -21.61
C SER A 100 -13.85 -19.93 -21.08
N ASP A 101 -14.32 -19.42 -19.95
CA ASP A 101 -15.55 -19.83 -19.29
C ASP A 101 -16.30 -18.57 -18.85
N SER A 102 -17.08 -18.01 -19.78
CA SER A 102 -17.87 -16.80 -19.56
C SER A 102 -18.97 -17.00 -18.53
N GLY A 103 -19.54 -18.21 -18.43
CA GLY A 103 -20.58 -18.54 -17.47
C GLY A 103 -20.10 -18.39 -16.02
N MET A 104 -18.93 -18.94 -15.68
CA MET A 104 -18.33 -18.74 -14.37
C MET A 104 -17.81 -17.32 -14.16
N ALA A 105 -17.24 -16.70 -15.20
CA ALA A 105 -16.80 -15.30 -15.14
C ALA A 105 -17.97 -14.36 -14.77
N ASP A 106 -19.14 -14.54 -15.37
CA ASP A 106 -20.36 -13.78 -15.08
C ASP A 106 -20.85 -14.00 -13.64
N MET A 107 -20.74 -15.22 -13.11
CA MET A 107 -21.08 -15.51 -11.72
C MET A 107 -20.15 -14.78 -10.75
N ILE A 108 -18.84 -14.78 -11.02
CA ILE A 108 -17.85 -14.08 -10.20
C ILE A 108 -18.04 -12.57 -10.30
N GLU A 109 -18.28 -12.04 -11.50
CA GLU A 109 -18.53 -10.61 -11.71
C GLU A 109 -19.77 -10.14 -10.93
N LYS A 110 -20.86 -10.93 -10.95
CA LYS A 110 -22.06 -10.67 -10.14
C LYS A 110 -21.81 -10.77 -8.64
N ALA A 111 -20.94 -11.69 -8.20
CA ALA A 111 -20.58 -11.83 -6.78
C ALA A 111 -19.73 -10.64 -6.28
N ILE A 112 -18.82 -10.12 -7.12
CA ILE A 112 -18.02 -8.92 -6.82
C ILE A 112 -18.92 -7.68 -6.75
N ASN A 113 -19.94 -7.59 -7.62
CA ASN A 113 -20.93 -6.51 -7.62
C ASN A 113 -20.32 -5.10 -7.70
N MET A 114 -19.31 -4.92 -8.55
CA MET A 114 -18.67 -3.62 -8.81
C MET A 114 -18.81 -3.26 -10.29
N PRO A 115 -19.27 -2.04 -10.62
CA PRO A 115 -19.62 -1.67 -12.01
C PRO A 115 -18.43 -1.64 -12.95
N ASN A 116 -17.25 -1.31 -12.44
CA ASN A 116 -16.03 -1.13 -13.22
C ASN A 116 -15.09 -2.33 -13.16
N VAL A 117 -15.50 -3.45 -12.54
CA VAL A 117 -14.70 -4.67 -12.46
C VAL A 117 -15.22 -5.67 -13.47
N LYS A 118 -14.31 -6.17 -14.31
CA LYS A 118 -14.57 -7.23 -15.29
C LYS A 118 -13.77 -8.45 -14.95
N VAL A 119 -14.42 -9.60 -15.04
CA VAL A 119 -13.80 -10.90 -14.76
C VAL A 119 -13.68 -11.67 -16.06
N LYS A 120 -12.53 -12.29 -16.29
CA LYS A 120 -12.36 -13.30 -17.35
C LYS A 120 -11.77 -14.56 -16.73
N LYS A 121 -12.40 -15.69 -16.97
CA LYS A 121 -11.84 -16.99 -16.59
C LYS A 121 -11.20 -17.63 -17.82
N VAL A 122 -9.97 -18.11 -17.68
CA VAL A 122 -9.22 -18.80 -18.72
C VAL A 122 -8.58 -20.05 -18.11
N GLY A 123 -9.18 -21.21 -18.37
CA GLY A 123 -8.85 -22.47 -17.70
C GLY A 123 -9.07 -22.33 -16.19
N ASP A 124 -8.03 -22.63 -15.41
CA ASP A 124 -8.05 -22.51 -13.95
C ASP A 124 -7.69 -21.10 -13.44
N LYS A 125 -7.39 -20.15 -14.34
CA LYS A 125 -7.01 -18.78 -13.96
C LYS A 125 -8.17 -17.81 -14.07
N ILE A 126 -8.25 -16.90 -13.10
CA ILE A 126 -9.19 -15.79 -13.07
C ILE A 126 -8.41 -14.50 -13.27
N LEU A 127 -8.80 -13.72 -14.26
CA LEU A 127 -8.27 -12.40 -14.56
C LEU A 127 -9.26 -11.35 -14.08
N LEU A 128 -8.83 -10.49 -13.16
CA LEU A 128 -9.59 -9.32 -12.72
C LEU A 128 -9.04 -8.09 -13.44
N THR A 129 -9.89 -7.35 -14.16
CA THR A 129 -9.52 -6.14 -14.89
C THR A 129 -10.49 -5.01 -14.59
N GLY A 130 -10.03 -3.77 -14.68
CA GLY A 130 -10.86 -2.58 -14.52
C GLY A 130 -10.39 -1.70 -13.37
N THR A 131 -11.26 -0.83 -12.89
CA THR A 131 -10.89 0.19 -11.89
C THR A 131 -11.68 0.02 -10.61
N VAL A 132 -10.99 0.10 -9.48
CA VAL A 132 -11.57 0.11 -8.12
C VAL A 132 -11.24 1.42 -7.42
N LEU A 133 -12.05 1.83 -6.45
CA LEU A 133 -11.85 3.11 -5.78
C LEU A 133 -10.60 3.11 -4.90
N ASN A 134 -10.44 2.08 -4.06
CA ASN A 134 -9.39 2.04 -3.04
C ASN A 134 -8.86 0.61 -2.83
N GLN A 135 -7.90 0.47 -1.92
CA GLN A 135 -7.29 -0.83 -1.59
C GLN A 135 -8.30 -1.82 -1.00
N TYR A 136 -9.32 -1.34 -0.27
CA TYR A 136 -10.35 -2.20 0.33
C TYR A 136 -11.16 -2.92 -0.75
N GLU A 137 -11.66 -2.19 -1.76
CA GLU A 137 -12.38 -2.79 -2.89
C GLU A 137 -11.52 -3.76 -3.69
N LYS A 138 -10.24 -3.43 -3.88
CA LYS A 138 -9.27 -4.31 -4.53
C LYS A 138 -9.15 -5.66 -3.80
N GLN A 139 -8.93 -5.61 -2.49
CA GLN A 139 -8.81 -6.82 -1.65
C GLN A 139 -10.12 -7.59 -1.59
N TYR A 140 -11.26 -6.90 -1.56
CA TYR A 140 -12.57 -7.53 -1.61
C TYR A 140 -12.76 -8.34 -2.90
N ALA A 141 -12.51 -7.73 -4.07
CA ALA A 141 -12.62 -8.41 -5.36
C ALA A 141 -11.68 -9.63 -5.47
N GLU A 142 -10.44 -9.50 -4.99
CA GLU A 142 -9.49 -10.63 -4.90
C GLU A 142 -10.01 -11.76 -4.00
N SER A 143 -10.54 -11.42 -2.82
CA SER A 143 -11.04 -12.41 -1.87
C SER A 143 -12.23 -13.19 -2.42
N ILE A 144 -13.15 -12.53 -3.12
CA ILE A 144 -14.28 -13.19 -3.78
C ILE A 144 -13.80 -14.07 -4.92
N ALA A 145 -12.91 -13.58 -5.78
CA ALA A 145 -12.34 -14.37 -6.87
C ALA A 145 -11.60 -15.62 -6.36
N SER A 146 -10.94 -15.53 -5.21
CA SER A 146 -10.22 -16.66 -4.60
C SER A 146 -11.12 -17.84 -4.24
N MET A 147 -12.40 -17.60 -3.96
CA MET A 147 -13.36 -18.65 -3.61
C MET A 147 -13.76 -19.52 -4.82
N TYR A 148 -13.54 -19.04 -6.04
CA TYR A 148 -13.94 -19.74 -7.28
C TYR A 148 -12.78 -20.50 -7.95
N ILE A 149 -11.61 -20.54 -7.32
CA ILE A 149 -10.47 -21.33 -7.79
C ILE A 149 -10.54 -22.70 -7.15
N ASN A 150 -10.46 -23.75 -7.98
CA ASN A 150 -10.23 -25.10 -7.50
C ASN A 150 -8.75 -25.22 -7.09
N ASP A 151 -8.49 -25.30 -5.78
CA ASP A 151 -7.15 -25.34 -5.18
C ASP A 151 -6.35 -26.65 -5.46
N ASN A 152 -6.88 -27.49 -6.36
CA ASN A 152 -6.30 -28.76 -6.78
C ASN A 152 -4.98 -28.60 -7.57
N ALA A 153 -4.56 -27.37 -7.87
CA ALA A 153 -3.29 -27.04 -8.53
C ALA A 153 -2.13 -26.75 -7.54
N SER A 154 -2.24 -27.22 -6.30
CA SER A 154 -1.12 -27.29 -5.35
C SER A 154 -0.09 -28.34 -5.81
N VAL A 155 0.69 -28.02 -6.84
CA VAL A 155 1.87 -28.83 -7.20
C VAL A 155 2.87 -28.68 -6.05
N LYS A 156 3.15 -29.80 -5.38
CA LYS A 156 4.30 -29.92 -4.47
C LYS A 156 5.57 -29.78 -5.30
N GLU A 157 6.09 -28.56 -5.48
CA GLU A 157 7.43 -28.37 -6.00
C GLU A 157 8.42 -28.71 -4.87
N GLU A 158 8.86 -29.98 -4.85
CA GLU A 158 10.02 -30.41 -4.07
C GLU A 158 11.30 -29.93 -4.77
N ALA A 159 11.82 -28.80 -4.31
CA ALA A 159 13.21 -28.45 -4.51
C ALA A 159 13.88 -28.36 -3.13
N ASN A 160 14.76 -29.33 -2.86
CA ASN A 160 15.78 -29.27 -1.81
C ASN A 160 15.26 -29.20 -0.34
N GLY A 161 14.38 -30.12 0.05
CA GLY A 161 14.07 -30.40 1.47
C GLY A 161 13.39 -29.28 2.26
N THR A 162 12.98 -28.20 1.61
CA THR A 162 12.16 -27.14 2.19
C THR A 162 10.89 -27.01 1.34
N THR A 163 9.76 -27.41 1.92
CA THR A 163 8.43 -27.23 1.32
C THR A 163 8.09 -25.74 1.29
N LYS A 164 8.52 -25.04 0.25
CA LYS A 164 7.95 -23.73 -0.09
C LYS A 164 6.73 -23.95 -0.97
N THR A 165 5.57 -23.99 -0.34
CA THR A 165 4.27 -23.81 -1.01
C THR A 165 4.23 -22.39 -1.58
N ALA A 166 4.69 -22.20 -2.81
CA ALA A 166 4.36 -21.00 -3.55
C ALA A 166 2.92 -21.18 -4.07
N PRO A 167 1.93 -20.39 -3.60
CA PRO A 167 0.63 -20.41 -4.23
C PRO A 167 0.85 -19.95 -5.67
N ARG A 168 0.68 -20.84 -6.65
CA ARG A 168 0.47 -20.38 -8.02
C ARG A 168 -0.82 -19.58 -7.93
N THR A 169 -0.69 -18.27 -7.88
CA THR A 169 -1.81 -17.35 -7.77
C THR A 169 -2.61 -17.53 -9.05
N SER A 170 -3.66 -18.36 -8.96
CA SER A 170 -4.58 -18.58 -10.08
C SER A 170 -5.39 -17.32 -10.35
N ILE A 171 -5.29 -16.30 -9.50
CA ILE A 171 -5.80 -14.96 -9.73
C ILE A 171 -4.70 -14.08 -10.31
N ILE A 172 -4.96 -13.50 -11.47
CA ILE A 172 -4.16 -12.42 -12.03
C ILE A 172 -4.96 -11.13 -11.78
N ASN A 173 -4.50 -10.33 -10.81
CA ASN A 173 -5.12 -9.04 -10.51
C ASN A 173 -4.49 -7.92 -11.35
N LEU A 174 -5.28 -7.36 -12.28
CA LEU A 174 -4.97 -6.17 -13.07
C LEU A 174 -5.93 -5.02 -12.75
N LEU A 175 -6.46 -4.98 -11.53
CA LEU A 175 -7.30 -3.88 -11.05
C LEU A 175 -6.44 -2.66 -10.74
N GLU A 176 -6.80 -1.55 -11.37
CA GLU A 176 -6.21 -0.25 -11.15
C GLU A 176 -6.99 0.49 -10.05
N MET A 177 -6.28 1.18 -9.15
CA MET A 177 -6.90 1.97 -8.09
C MET A 177 -7.01 3.41 -8.53
N SER A 178 -8.22 3.97 -8.54
CA SER A 178 -8.44 5.37 -8.88
C SER A 178 -7.98 6.30 -7.76
N ASN A 179 -8.28 5.96 -6.50
CA ASN A 179 -7.99 6.78 -5.33
C ASN A 179 -7.30 5.93 -4.26
N PRO A 180 -6.00 5.62 -4.42
CA PRO A 180 -5.26 4.88 -3.40
C PRO A 180 -5.29 5.65 -2.08
N SER A 181 -5.89 5.05 -1.05
CA SER A 181 -5.93 5.65 0.28
C SER A 181 -4.51 5.74 0.85
N GLN A 182 -4.02 6.96 1.01
CA GLN A 182 -2.78 7.25 1.70
C GLN A 182 -3.07 7.55 3.17
N ILE A 183 -2.19 7.07 4.04
CA ILE A 183 -2.32 7.22 5.48
C ILE A 183 -1.04 7.86 5.97
N ASN A 184 -1.18 9.04 6.54
CA ASN A 184 -0.14 9.68 7.33
C ASN A 184 -0.25 9.21 8.77
N LEU A 185 0.86 8.75 9.35
CA LEU A 185 0.93 8.35 10.74
C LEU A 185 1.92 9.24 11.48
N GLU A 186 1.40 9.94 12.48
CA GLU A 186 2.19 10.69 13.44
C GLU A 186 2.29 9.89 14.74
N ALA A 187 3.51 9.55 15.15
CA ALA A 187 3.76 8.96 16.46
C ALA A 187 4.45 10.00 17.36
N LEU A 188 4.02 10.05 18.62
CA LEU A 188 4.46 11.02 19.60
C LEU A 188 4.94 10.27 20.84
N VAL A 189 6.24 10.38 21.13
CA VAL A 189 6.88 9.76 22.29
C VAL A 189 7.10 10.84 23.34
N LEU A 190 6.44 10.68 24.49
CA LEU A 190 6.47 11.63 25.59
C LEU A 190 7.06 10.99 26.84
N ASP A 191 7.89 11.73 27.54
CA ASP A 191 8.31 11.44 28.90
C ASP A 191 7.55 12.37 29.85
N VAL A 192 6.62 11.81 30.63
CA VAL A 192 5.66 12.57 31.44
C VAL A 192 5.88 12.30 32.92
N SER A 193 5.93 13.35 33.73
CA SER A 193 5.97 13.21 35.19
C SER A 193 4.63 12.70 35.73
N THR A 194 4.64 11.85 36.76
CA THR A 194 3.40 11.26 37.32
C THR A 194 2.39 12.29 37.84
N SER A 195 2.83 13.50 38.21
CA SER A 195 1.93 14.60 38.60
C SER A 195 1.14 15.19 37.42
N ALA A 196 1.65 15.10 36.18
CA ALA A 196 0.97 15.54 34.96
C ALA A 196 -0.01 14.51 34.36
N LYS A 197 0.17 13.21 34.65
CA LYS A 197 -0.78 12.16 34.26
C LYS A 197 -2.17 12.38 34.85
N LYS A 198 -2.21 12.82 36.11
CA LYS A 198 -3.46 13.18 36.79
C LYS A 198 -4.18 14.33 36.08
N ASP A 199 -3.45 15.23 35.44
CA ASP A 199 -4.01 16.34 34.66
C ASP A 199 -4.51 15.85 33.28
N LEU A 200 -3.85 14.87 32.65
CA LEU A 200 -4.25 14.25 31.36
C LEU A 200 -5.50 13.34 31.45
N GLY A 201 -5.92 12.94 32.65
CA GLY A 201 -7.12 12.15 32.87
C GLY A 201 -7.03 10.67 32.50
N PHE A 202 -5.83 10.08 32.39
CA PHE A 202 -5.63 8.64 32.15
C PHE A 202 -5.81 7.81 33.43
N HIS A 203 -6.95 7.13 33.57
CA HIS A 203 -7.24 6.24 34.70
C HIS A 203 -7.11 4.76 34.30
N TYR A 204 -6.99 3.85 35.27
CA TYR A 204 -7.20 2.40 35.17
C TYR A 204 -8.39 2.16 36.19
N ALA A 205 -9.53 1.49 35.90
CA ALA A 205 -10.49 0.98 36.93
C ALA A 205 -11.08 -0.47 36.75
N GLN A 206 -11.07 -1.34 37.78
CA GLN A 206 -11.88 -2.56 37.95
C GLN A 206 -13.06 -2.26 38.89
N ALA A 207 -14.24 -2.83 38.63
CA ALA A 207 -15.45 -2.54 39.40
C ALA A 207 -15.33 -3.09 40.84
N SER A 208 -15.52 -2.23 41.86
CA SER A 208 -15.34 -2.60 43.27
C SER A 208 -16.64 -2.74 44.06
N GLY A 209 -17.81 -2.54 43.43
CA GLY A 209 -19.10 -2.81 44.06
C GLY A 209 -20.30 -2.40 43.20
N VAL A 210 -21.43 -3.06 43.41
CA VAL A 210 -22.74 -2.74 42.82
C VAL A 210 -23.71 -2.47 43.97
N SER A 211 -24.31 -1.28 44.01
CA SER A 211 -25.29 -0.90 45.02
C SER A 211 -26.60 -0.48 44.35
N ARG A 212 -27.72 -1.04 44.83
CA ARG A 212 -29.06 -0.72 44.32
C ARG A 212 -29.76 0.17 45.33
N ASP A 213 -30.21 1.31 44.87
CA ASP A 213 -31.03 2.24 45.66
C ASP A 213 -32.45 1.66 45.76
N SER A 214 -32.93 1.49 46.99
CA SER A 214 -34.23 0.86 47.27
C SER A 214 -35.42 1.78 47.06
N ASP A 215 -35.22 3.10 47.04
CA ASP A 215 -36.30 4.08 46.85
C ASP A 215 -36.56 4.39 45.37
N THR A 216 -35.51 4.36 44.54
CA THR A 216 -35.62 4.69 43.10
C THR A 216 -35.50 3.47 42.18
N GLY A 217 -35.07 2.33 42.71
CA GLY A 217 -34.90 1.07 41.97
C GLY A 217 -33.69 1.03 41.05
N PHE A 218 -32.89 2.10 40.99
CA PHE A 218 -31.70 2.22 40.15
C PHE A 218 -30.50 1.47 40.75
N THR A 219 -29.80 0.73 39.90
CA THR A 219 -28.55 0.03 40.26
C THR A 219 -27.36 0.89 39.86
N THR A 220 -26.59 1.35 40.84
CA THR A 220 -25.35 2.13 40.64
C THR A 220 -24.14 1.21 40.81
N VAL A 221 -23.21 1.24 39.85
CA VAL A 221 -21.93 0.51 39.94
C VAL A 221 -20.84 1.50 40.37
N THR A 222 -20.23 1.26 41.53
CA THR A 222 -19.11 2.06 42.03
C THR A 222 -17.81 1.46 41.50
N PHE A 223 -17.12 2.21 40.64
CA PHE A 223 -15.80 1.83 40.14
C PHE A 223 -14.73 2.29 41.14
N GLY A 224 -14.08 1.34 41.82
CA GLY A 224 -12.85 1.57 42.56
C GLY A 224 -11.68 1.74 41.59
N THR A 225 -10.75 2.62 41.88
CA THR A 225 -9.61 2.88 40.99
C THR A 225 -8.62 1.69 40.97
N GLU A 226 -8.60 0.91 39.88
CA GLU A 226 -7.46 0.37 39.08
C GLU A 226 -7.95 -0.74 38.09
N GLY A 227 -7.81 -0.59 36.75
CA GLY A 227 -8.23 -1.57 35.70
C GLY A 227 -8.63 -1.21 34.23
N VAL A 228 -8.72 0.04 33.72
CA VAL A 228 -9.21 0.44 32.36
C VAL A 228 -8.71 1.82 31.90
N PHE A 229 -7.96 1.85 30.79
CA PHE A 229 -7.40 3.05 30.12
C PHE A 229 -8.51 3.94 29.52
N TYR A 230 -8.78 5.09 30.14
CA TYR A 230 -9.53 6.19 29.49
C TYR A 230 -8.77 7.49 29.68
N GLY A 231 -8.48 8.20 28.59
CA GLY A 231 -8.09 9.60 28.65
C GLY A 231 -9.33 10.48 28.74
N GLY A 232 -9.57 11.10 29.90
CA GLY A 232 -10.66 12.05 30.11
C GLY A 232 -11.00 12.20 31.59
N GLN A 233 -10.96 13.43 32.10
CA GLN A 233 -11.30 13.77 33.49
C GLN A 233 -12.80 13.58 33.79
N ASN A 234 -13.08 13.45 35.09
CA ASN A 234 -14.34 13.09 35.75
C ASN A 234 -15.61 13.81 35.22
N PHE A 235 -16.66 13.01 35.00
CA PHE A 235 -18.03 13.46 34.71
C PHE A 235 -18.72 13.97 35.97
N HIS A 236 -18.71 15.29 36.16
CA HIS A 236 -19.81 15.98 36.84
C HIS A 236 -19.93 17.39 36.26
N ASN A 237 -21.05 17.62 35.55
CA ASN A 237 -21.51 18.87 34.95
C ASN A 237 -20.97 19.34 33.58
N PHE A 238 -21.95 19.42 32.66
CA PHE A 238 -22.15 20.40 31.60
C PHE A 238 -21.30 20.39 30.32
N GLY A 239 -21.98 20.10 29.20
CA GLY A 239 -21.67 20.67 27.88
C GLY A 239 -20.68 19.86 27.04
N ARG A 240 -21.16 19.36 25.90
CA ARG A 240 -20.38 18.58 24.92
C ARG A 240 -19.17 19.37 24.40
N THR A 241 -17.97 19.10 24.92
CA THR A 241 -16.70 19.35 24.21
C THR A 241 -15.65 18.38 24.76
N PHE A 242 -15.22 17.42 23.94
CA PHE A 242 -14.03 16.61 24.24
C PHE A 242 -12.80 17.51 24.10
N PRO A 243 -12.03 17.81 25.16
CA PRO A 243 -10.79 18.55 25.00
C PRO A 243 -9.80 17.70 24.18
N ARG A 244 -9.30 18.26 23.08
CA ARG A 244 -8.29 17.60 22.23
C ARG A 244 -7.06 17.30 23.07
N ILE A 245 -6.65 16.03 23.12
CA ILE A 245 -5.45 15.54 23.82
C ILE A 245 -4.22 16.42 23.50
N ASP A 246 -4.16 16.94 22.29
CA ASP A 246 -3.18 17.84 21.70
C ASP A 246 -2.95 19.10 22.53
N VAL A 247 -4.04 19.75 22.96
CA VAL A 247 -4.02 21.01 23.71
C VAL A 247 -3.49 20.78 25.12
N MET A 248 -3.86 19.64 25.71
CA MET A 248 -3.43 19.26 27.05
C MET A 248 -1.95 18.86 27.09
N ILE A 249 -1.47 18.13 26.09
CA ILE A 249 -0.03 17.83 25.92
C ILE A 249 0.77 19.13 25.81
N GLN A 250 0.30 20.10 25.01
CA GLN A 250 1.01 21.36 24.82
C GLN A 250 1.07 22.21 26.11
N ALA A 251 0.01 22.22 26.91
CA ALA A 251 0.01 22.85 28.23
C ALA A 251 1.00 22.17 29.20
N LEU A 252 1.07 20.83 29.18
CA LEU A 252 2.00 20.07 30.02
C LEU A 252 3.47 20.28 29.63
N VAL A 253 3.77 20.34 28.34
CA VAL A 253 5.10 20.69 27.85
C VAL A 253 5.49 22.10 28.28
N THR A 254 4.56 23.06 28.16
CA THR A 254 4.78 24.46 28.58
C THR A 254 5.02 24.56 30.09
N SER A 255 4.33 23.74 30.90
CA SER A 255 4.51 23.68 32.36
C SER A 255 5.74 22.88 32.82
N GLY A 256 6.55 22.34 31.89
CA GLY A 256 7.74 21.55 32.19
C GLY A 256 7.47 20.14 32.73
N LYS A 257 6.21 19.72 32.81
CA LYS A 257 5.81 18.41 33.39
C LYS A 257 5.81 17.26 32.38
N ALA A 258 5.94 17.55 31.08
CA ALA A 258 6.09 16.58 30.01
C ALA A 258 7.19 17.03 29.06
N LYS A 259 7.99 16.07 28.58
CA LYS A 259 9.06 16.30 27.59
C LYS A 259 8.78 15.45 26.35
N ILE A 260 8.69 16.09 25.20
CA ILE A 260 8.62 15.38 23.92
C ILE A 260 10.02 14.83 23.64
N LEU A 261 10.11 13.50 23.52
CA LEU A 261 11.36 12.85 23.13
C LEU A 261 11.47 12.81 21.61
N SER A 262 10.38 12.52 20.92
CA SER A 262 10.37 12.45 19.46
C SER A 262 8.96 12.55 18.85
N ARG A 263 8.94 12.93 17.57
CA ARG A 263 7.76 13.04 16.69
C ARG A 263 8.02 12.44 15.30
N PRO A 264 8.28 11.14 15.19
CA PRO A 264 8.36 10.50 13.88
C PRO A 264 7.03 10.63 13.12
N ASN A 265 7.14 10.89 11.81
CA ASN A 265 6.01 11.01 10.91
C ASN A 265 6.32 10.27 9.61
N ILE A 266 5.39 9.44 9.14
CA ILE A 266 5.53 8.67 7.90
C ILE A 266 4.20 8.59 7.17
N THR A 267 4.23 8.64 5.84
CA THR A 267 3.05 8.42 5.00
C THR A 267 3.24 7.14 4.20
N THR A 268 2.23 6.28 4.19
CA THR A 268 2.23 5.04 3.42
C THR A 268 0.85 4.78 2.80
N MET A 269 0.79 3.90 1.83
CA MET A 269 -0.47 3.44 1.26
C MET A 269 -1.16 2.43 2.20
N SER A 270 -2.48 2.37 2.15
CA SER A 270 -3.25 1.33 2.83
C SER A 270 -2.76 -0.07 2.40
N GLY A 271 -2.52 -0.94 3.37
CA GLY A 271 -2.01 -2.30 3.18
C GLY A 271 -0.52 -2.39 2.86
N GLN A 272 0.23 -1.28 2.88
CA GLN A 272 1.67 -1.28 2.63
C GLN A 272 2.46 -1.05 3.92
N LYS A 273 3.43 -1.93 4.16
CA LYS A 273 4.37 -1.80 5.28
C LYS A 273 5.28 -0.60 5.04
N ALA A 274 5.50 0.18 6.09
CA ALA A 274 6.42 1.30 6.10
C ALA A 274 7.26 1.30 7.37
N ASP A 275 8.54 1.64 7.22
CA ASP A 275 9.54 1.58 8.28
C ASP A 275 10.21 2.95 8.41
N ILE A 276 10.33 3.43 9.64
CA ILE A 276 11.10 4.64 9.97
C ILE A 276 12.12 4.31 11.07
N VAL A 277 13.37 4.66 10.79
CA VAL A 277 14.49 4.51 11.73
C VAL A 277 15.11 5.88 11.93
N VAL A 278 15.07 6.38 13.16
CA VAL A 278 15.66 7.67 13.55
C VAL A 278 16.65 7.43 14.68
N GLY A 279 17.94 7.43 14.36
CA GLY A 279 19.00 7.21 15.34
C GLY A 279 20.35 6.92 14.70
N GLY A 280 21.10 5.97 15.26
CA GLY A 280 22.42 5.58 14.77
C GLY A 280 22.72 4.11 15.03
N SER A 281 23.92 3.67 14.66
CA SER A 281 24.35 2.27 14.83
C SER A 281 25.61 2.20 15.69
N ILE A 282 25.68 1.20 16.57
CA ILE A 282 26.85 0.94 17.42
C ILE A 282 27.48 -0.40 17.00
N PRO A 283 28.80 -0.45 16.78
CA PRO A 283 29.49 -1.69 16.46
C PRO A 283 29.71 -2.53 17.73
N TYR A 284 29.30 -3.80 17.68
CA TYR A 284 29.58 -4.80 18.71
C TYR A 284 30.50 -5.88 18.15
N PRO A 285 31.70 -6.09 18.72
CA PRO A 285 32.57 -7.20 18.32
C PRO A 285 31.98 -8.52 18.81
N VAL A 286 31.88 -9.49 17.90
CA VAL A 286 31.50 -10.87 18.20
C VAL A 286 32.70 -11.76 17.90
N LYS A 287 33.22 -12.46 18.92
CA LYS A 287 34.29 -13.43 18.73
C LYS A 287 33.66 -14.79 18.40
N SER A 288 34.01 -15.34 17.23
CA SER A 288 33.69 -16.72 16.85
C SER A 288 34.97 -17.38 16.35
N ASP A 289 35.37 -18.50 16.97
CA ASP A 289 36.50 -19.36 16.58
C ASP A 289 37.75 -18.59 16.10
N ASN A 290 38.34 -17.80 17.00
CA ASN A 290 39.52 -16.94 16.76
C ASN A 290 39.35 -15.79 15.73
N THR A 291 38.17 -15.60 15.15
CA THR A 291 37.85 -14.45 14.28
C THR A 291 36.97 -13.45 15.03
N THR A 292 37.35 -12.17 15.01
CA THR A 292 36.50 -11.09 15.55
C THR A 292 35.72 -10.48 14.39
N SER A 293 34.40 -10.67 14.37
CA SER A 293 33.50 -10.00 13.43
C SER A 293 32.83 -8.81 14.10
N ILE A 294 32.55 -7.73 13.35
CA ILE A 294 31.86 -6.56 13.87
C ILE A 294 30.39 -6.64 13.45
N THR A 295 29.48 -6.68 14.42
CA THR A 295 28.03 -6.64 14.21
C THR A 295 27.49 -5.27 14.58
N TRP A 296 26.88 -4.57 13.63
CA TRP A 296 26.23 -3.29 13.89
C TRP A 296 24.85 -3.50 14.51
N LYS A 297 24.55 -2.77 15.58
CA LYS A 297 23.22 -2.72 16.18
C LYS A 297 22.69 -1.29 16.14
N ASP A 298 21.52 -1.14 15.52
CA ASP A 298 20.83 0.14 15.45
C ASP A 298 20.21 0.50 16.80
N TYR A 299 20.18 1.79 17.09
CA TYR A 299 19.48 2.36 18.23
C TYR A 299 18.80 3.66 17.82
N GLY A 300 17.80 4.06 18.61
CA GLY A 300 17.00 5.27 18.38
C GLY A 300 15.52 4.93 18.38
N ILE A 301 14.74 5.60 17.54
CA ILE A 301 13.32 5.29 17.36
C ILE A 301 13.16 4.48 16.08
N ILE A 302 12.72 3.25 16.23
CA ILE A 302 12.38 2.35 15.14
C ILE A 302 10.87 2.16 15.20
N LEU A 303 10.18 2.45 14.11
CA LEU A 303 8.73 2.28 13.99
C LEU A 303 8.44 1.54 12.70
N HIS A 304 7.85 0.36 12.85
CA HIS A 304 7.29 -0.42 11.77
C HIS A 304 5.77 -0.27 11.82
N ILE A 305 5.17 0.05 10.67
CA ILE A 305 3.73 0.20 10.57
C ILE A 305 3.17 -0.44 9.31
N GLU A 306 2.00 -1.05 9.46
CA GLU A 306 1.18 -1.56 8.37
C GLU A 306 -0.27 -1.12 8.61
N PRO A 307 -0.71 0.00 8.01
CA PRO A 307 -2.04 0.53 8.22
C PRO A 307 -2.99 0.09 7.11
N THR A 308 -4.24 -0.19 7.46
CA THR A 308 -5.31 -0.61 6.54
C THR A 308 -6.57 0.21 6.80
N VAL A 309 -7.21 0.68 5.73
CA VAL A 309 -8.45 1.48 5.81
C VAL A 309 -9.65 0.59 5.53
N ASP A 310 -10.66 0.69 6.39
CA ASP A 310 -11.95 0.03 6.20
C ASP A 310 -12.94 0.89 5.40
N LYS A 311 -14.13 0.35 5.12
CA LYS A 311 -15.22 1.05 4.42
C LYS A 311 -15.75 2.30 5.17
N ASP A 312 -15.54 2.38 6.49
CA ASP A 312 -16.05 3.43 7.36
C ASP A 312 -14.97 4.49 7.67
N ASN A 313 -13.83 4.44 6.96
CA ASN A 313 -12.65 5.30 7.15
C ASN A 313 -11.97 5.15 8.53
N ASN A 314 -12.15 4.01 9.22
CA ASN A 314 -11.30 3.67 10.34
C ASN A 314 -10.00 3.04 9.82
N ILE A 315 -8.94 3.29 10.58
CA ILE A 315 -7.59 2.88 10.23
C ILE A 315 -7.17 1.82 11.23
N THR A 316 -7.10 0.57 10.76
CA THR A 316 -6.51 -0.52 11.51
C THR A 316 -5.03 -0.59 11.23
N SER A 317 -4.22 -0.32 12.24
CA SER A 317 -2.76 -0.27 12.13
C SER A 317 -2.12 -1.34 12.99
N LYS A 318 -1.31 -2.20 12.37
CA LYS A 318 -0.33 -3.02 13.07
C LYS A 318 0.93 -2.19 13.27
N ILE A 319 1.35 -2.04 14.52
CA ILE A 319 2.40 -1.11 14.90
C ILE A 319 3.39 -1.80 15.82
N GLU A 320 4.66 -1.74 15.44
CA GLU A 320 5.78 -2.21 16.23
C GLU A 320 6.71 -1.00 16.44
N THR A 321 6.80 -0.54 17.69
CA THR A 321 7.61 0.60 18.07
C THR A 321 8.72 0.18 18.99
N GLU A 322 9.91 0.71 18.76
CA GLU A 322 11.08 0.53 19.61
C GLU A 322 11.75 1.89 19.83
N VAL A 323 12.07 2.18 21.08
CA VAL A 323 12.86 3.34 21.49
C VAL A 323 14.07 2.83 22.27
N SER A 324 15.25 3.04 21.71
CA SER A 324 16.52 2.59 22.28
C SER A 324 17.55 3.71 22.36
N ALA A 325 18.41 3.63 23.36
CA ALA A 325 19.49 4.59 23.59
C ALA A 325 20.71 3.91 24.24
N PRO A 326 21.94 4.31 23.88
CA PRO A 326 23.14 3.82 24.53
C PRO A 326 23.19 4.27 25.99
N ASP A 327 23.53 3.33 26.86
CA ASP A 327 23.73 3.54 28.28
C ASP A 327 25.20 3.29 28.64
N TYR A 328 25.93 4.39 28.82
CA TYR A 328 27.34 4.37 29.22
C TYR A 328 27.53 4.12 30.72
N THR A 329 26.48 4.25 31.54
CA THR A 329 26.56 4.00 32.99
C THR A 329 26.70 2.52 33.29
N ASN A 330 25.99 1.69 32.52
CA ASN A 330 26.04 0.23 32.59
C ASN A 330 26.93 -0.38 31.50
N ALA A 331 27.94 0.35 31.04
CA ALA A 331 28.83 -0.09 29.96
C ALA A 331 29.72 -1.29 30.37
N VAL A 332 30.03 -2.14 29.39
CA VAL A 332 30.92 -3.29 29.56
C VAL A 332 32.24 -3.00 28.85
N THR A 333 33.36 -3.25 29.52
CA THR A 333 34.69 -3.09 28.91
C THR A 333 35.23 -4.45 28.47
N ILE A 334 35.57 -4.59 27.19
CA ILE A 334 36.17 -5.79 26.60
C ILE A 334 37.43 -5.35 25.85
N ASP A 335 38.57 -6.00 26.13
CA ASP A 335 39.88 -5.73 25.50
C ASP A 335 40.27 -4.23 25.48
N GLY A 336 39.99 -3.51 26.58
CA GLY A 336 40.31 -2.08 26.72
C GLY A 336 39.37 -1.11 26.01
N SER A 337 38.34 -1.60 25.30
CA SER A 337 37.30 -0.79 24.67
C SER A 337 36.00 -0.85 25.48
N THR A 338 35.37 0.30 25.72
CA THR A 338 34.10 0.42 26.46
C THR A 338 32.91 0.37 25.49
N TYR A 339 32.01 -0.59 25.71
CA TYR A 339 30.79 -0.77 24.93
C TYR A 339 29.58 -0.40 25.78
N PRO A 340 28.76 0.58 25.38
CA PRO A 340 27.58 0.93 26.15
C PRO A 340 26.56 -0.22 26.14
N ALA A 341 25.88 -0.40 27.26
CA ALA A 341 24.66 -1.18 27.29
C ALA A 341 23.58 -0.47 26.46
N MET A 342 22.49 -1.17 26.13
CA MET A 342 21.39 -0.57 25.38
C MET A 342 20.14 -0.57 26.25
N THR A 343 19.61 0.61 26.56
CA THR A 343 18.25 0.68 27.11
C THR A 343 17.28 0.55 25.95
N LYS A 344 16.35 -0.39 26.01
CA LYS A 344 15.36 -0.66 24.96
C LYS A 344 13.96 -0.64 25.54
N ARG A 345 13.02 0.00 24.84
CA ARG A 345 11.60 0.04 25.16
C ARG A 345 10.81 -0.29 23.91
N THR A 346 9.89 -1.25 24.00
CA THR A 346 9.16 -1.76 22.84
C THR A 346 7.67 -1.79 23.12
N ALA A 347 6.85 -1.43 22.13
CA ALA A 347 5.41 -1.65 22.16
C ALA A 347 4.93 -2.21 20.83
N ASN A 348 4.21 -3.33 20.89
CA ASN A 348 3.60 -4.00 19.76
C ASN A 348 2.09 -4.01 19.97
N ALA A 349 1.35 -3.39 19.07
CA ALA A 349 -0.10 -3.26 19.19
C ALA A 349 -0.77 -3.30 17.82
N VAL A 350 -1.99 -3.82 17.79
CA VAL A 350 -2.93 -3.64 16.67
C VAL A 350 -4.04 -2.74 17.17
N ILE A 351 -4.19 -1.57 16.57
CA ILE A 351 -5.19 -0.58 16.97
C ILE A 351 -6.14 -0.29 15.81
N ASN A 352 -7.40 -0.03 16.11
CA ASN A 352 -8.36 0.49 15.16
C ASN A 352 -8.83 1.87 15.63
N VAL A 353 -8.55 2.91 14.85
CA VAL A 353 -8.77 4.31 15.25
C VAL A 353 -9.38 5.09 14.07
N PRO A 354 -10.39 5.94 14.29
CA PRO A 354 -10.89 6.84 13.26
C PRO A 354 -9.82 7.82 12.78
N SER A 355 -9.89 8.24 11.51
CA SER A 355 -8.94 9.20 10.94
C SER A 355 -8.85 10.49 11.77
N GLY A 356 -7.61 10.91 12.10
CA GLY A 356 -7.31 12.14 12.82
C GLY A 356 -7.39 12.04 14.35
N MET A 357 -7.89 10.92 14.90
CA MET A 357 -7.90 10.70 16.35
C MET A 357 -6.55 10.17 16.85
N MET A 358 -6.22 10.48 18.10
CA MET A 358 -4.97 10.05 18.73
C MET A 358 -5.27 9.01 19.82
N MET A 359 -4.51 7.92 19.82
CA MET A 359 -4.61 6.83 20.79
C MET A 359 -3.26 6.57 21.45
N ALA A 360 -3.27 6.29 22.75
CA ALA A 360 -2.09 5.81 23.46
C ALA A 360 -1.95 4.30 23.27
N ILE A 361 -0.82 3.83 22.78
CA ILE A 361 -0.55 2.40 22.57
C ILE A 361 0.26 1.76 23.70
N GLY A 362 0.88 2.57 24.56
CA GLY A 362 1.68 2.06 25.67
C GLY A 362 2.12 3.14 26.66
N GLY A 363 2.33 2.71 27.91
CA GLY A 363 2.87 3.48 29.02
C GLY A 363 3.79 2.60 29.87
N LEU A 364 5.04 3.02 30.11
CA LEU A 364 5.97 2.33 31.02
C LEU A 364 6.34 3.26 32.17
N MET A 365 5.91 2.91 33.38
CA MET A 365 6.14 3.67 34.60
C MET A 365 7.52 3.33 35.19
N ASN A 366 8.38 4.33 35.36
CA ASN A 366 9.61 4.22 36.13
C ASN A 366 9.53 5.12 37.38
N SER A 367 9.90 4.58 38.54
CA SER A 367 9.86 5.29 39.82
C SER A 367 11.22 5.20 40.50
N GLN A 368 11.91 6.33 40.61
CA GLN A 368 13.16 6.45 41.35
C GLN A 368 12.92 7.24 42.64
N GLU A 369 13.24 6.64 43.79
CA GLU A 369 13.19 7.30 45.09
C GLU A 369 14.63 7.42 45.63
N GLN A 370 15.12 8.65 45.74
CA GLN A 370 16.40 8.96 46.37
C GLN A 370 16.14 9.60 47.73
N LYS A 371 16.61 8.94 48.79
CA LYS A 371 16.57 9.47 50.16
C LYS A 371 17.99 9.89 50.55
N SER A 372 18.19 11.19 50.73
CA SER A 372 19.41 11.75 51.31
C SER A 372 19.14 12.09 52.77
N LEU A 373 19.97 11.58 53.67
CA LEU A 373 19.91 11.88 55.10
C LEU A 373 21.22 12.51 55.52
N THR A 374 21.18 13.80 55.86
CA THR A 374 22.30 14.51 56.47
C THR A 374 22.02 14.62 57.96
N LYS A 375 22.94 14.16 58.81
CA LYS A 375 22.82 14.26 60.27
C LYS A 375 24.07 14.84 60.89
N ILE A 376 23.93 15.60 61.96
CA ILE A 376 25.06 16.03 62.79
C ILE A 376 25.51 14.83 63.64
N PRO A 377 26.80 14.44 63.62
CA PRO A 377 27.31 13.34 64.44
C PRO A 377 27.01 13.54 65.93
N PHE A 378 26.75 12.46 66.67
CA PHE A 378 26.34 12.43 68.10
C PHE A 378 24.95 13.02 68.40
N LEU A 379 24.62 14.24 67.94
CA LEU A 379 23.33 14.88 68.23
C LEU A 379 22.16 14.26 67.43
N GLY A 380 22.43 13.77 66.23
CA GLY A 380 21.42 13.12 65.38
C GLY A 380 20.99 11.73 65.85
N ASP A 381 21.70 11.10 66.80
CA ASP A 381 21.42 9.74 67.26
C ASP A 381 20.66 9.68 68.61
N ILE A 382 20.37 10.84 69.22
CA ILE A 382 19.62 10.93 70.47
C ILE A 382 18.15 10.52 70.25
N PRO A 383 17.60 9.55 71.01
CA PRO A 383 16.18 9.21 70.97
C PRO A 383 15.33 10.45 71.27
N ILE A 384 14.22 10.64 70.55
CA ILE A 384 13.26 11.75 70.70
C ILE A 384 13.80 13.12 70.24
N LEU A 385 15.02 13.51 70.63
CA LEU A 385 15.59 14.84 70.32
C LEU A 385 16.42 14.89 69.03
N GLY A 386 16.88 13.76 68.51
CA GLY A 386 17.78 13.70 67.34
C GLY A 386 17.13 14.09 66.02
N GLU A 387 15.80 14.19 65.92
CA GLU A 387 15.12 14.58 64.68
C GLU A 387 15.32 16.07 64.33
N LEU A 388 15.55 16.94 65.33
CA LEU A 388 15.88 18.36 65.11
C LEU A 388 17.28 18.58 64.52
N PHE A 389 18.14 17.55 64.59
CA PHE A 389 19.53 17.56 64.11
C PHE A 389 19.74 16.66 62.87
N LYS A 390 18.64 16.24 62.24
CA LYS A 390 18.61 15.52 60.97
C LYS A 390 17.95 16.40 59.90
N TYR A 391 18.54 16.42 58.73
CA TYR A 391 17.93 16.92 57.51
C TYR A 391 17.67 15.75 56.58
N ARG A 392 16.40 15.55 56.20
CA ARG A 392 15.98 14.48 55.30
C ARG A 392 15.48 15.11 54.01
N GLU A 393 16.19 14.87 52.93
CA GLU A 393 15.77 15.23 51.59
C GLU A 393 15.29 13.95 50.88
N THR A 394 14.04 13.95 50.44
CA THR A 394 13.46 12.83 49.68
C THR A 394 13.12 13.33 48.29
N VAL A 395 13.91 12.96 47.31
CA VAL A 395 13.66 13.26 45.90
C VAL A 395 12.95 12.05 45.30
N LYS A 396 11.69 12.25 44.89
CA LYS A 396 10.89 11.25 44.18
C LYS A 396 10.77 11.68 42.72
N ASP A 397 11.52 11.04 41.84
CA ASP A 397 11.38 11.25 40.40
C ASP A 397 10.56 10.09 39.81
N LYS A 398 9.33 10.39 39.40
CA LYS A 398 8.45 9.43 38.76
C LYS A 398 8.14 9.89 37.35
N ARG A 399 8.64 9.14 36.37
CA ARG A 399 8.57 9.46 34.95
C ARG A 399 7.98 8.27 34.20
N GLU A 400 7.04 8.56 33.32
CA GLU A 400 6.33 7.57 32.52
C GLU A 400 6.55 7.88 31.04
N LEU A 401 7.06 6.91 30.30
CA LEU A 401 7.16 7.02 28.85
C LEU A 401 5.81 6.64 28.23
N MET A 402 5.20 7.56 27.49
CA MET A 402 3.97 7.35 26.74
C MET A 402 4.25 7.36 25.24
N ILE A 403 3.65 6.41 24.52
CA ILE A 403 3.69 6.35 23.06
C ILE A 403 2.26 6.57 22.55
N LEU A 404 2.08 7.68 21.84
CA LEU A 404 0.81 8.12 21.27
C LEU A 404 0.88 8.03 19.75
N ILE A 405 -0.21 7.65 19.11
CA ILE A 405 -0.28 7.46 17.66
C ILE A 405 -1.53 8.12 17.12
N ARG A 406 -1.38 8.86 16.02
CA ARG A 406 -2.44 9.50 15.27
C ARG A 406 -2.35 9.09 13.79
N PRO A 407 -3.19 8.17 13.34
CA PRO A 407 -3.33 7.92 11.91
C PRO A 407 -4.28 8.96 11.29
N ASN A 408 -4.00 9.41 10.07
CA ASN A 408 -4.82 10.34 9.31
C ASN A 408 -4.83 9.97 7.82
N ILE A 409 -5.99 9.89 7.20
CA ILE A 409 -6.12 9.69 5.76
C ILE A 409 -5.69 10.97 5.05
N VAL A 410 -4.84 10.83 4.04
CA VAL A 410 -4.37 11.91 3.17
C VAL A 410 -5.06 11.79 1.82
N ASN A 411 -5.74 12.87 1.44
CA ASN A 411 -6.40 13.06 0.15
C ASN A 411 -5.82 14.30 -0.55
N GLU A 412 -6.15 14.52 -1.83
CA GLU A 412 -5.70 15.68 -2.62
C GLU A 412 -6.01 17.05 -1.97
N THR A 413 -7.09 17.11 -1.19
CA THR A 413 -7.50 18.32 -0.45
C THR A 413 -6.84 18.47 0.92
N THR A 414 -6.01 17.50 1.33
CA THR A 414 -5.31 17.53 2.61
C THR A 414 -4.16 18.53 2.51
N PRO A 415 -4.17 19.64 3.28
CA PRO A 415 -3.12 20.63 3.17
C PRO A 415 -1.79 20.01 3.58
N VAL A 416 -0.81 20.06 2.67
CA VAL A 416 0.55 19.64 2.98
C VAL A 416 1.10 20.55 4.08
N ARG A 417 1.60 19.96 5.16
CA ARG A 417 2.27 20.71 6.23
C ARG A 417 3.62 21.21 5.71
N MET A 418 3.62 22.41 5.16
CA MET A 418 4.81 23.11 4.68
C MET A 418 5.20 24.24 5.63
N SER A 419 6.49 24.57 5.70
CA SER A 419 6.95 25.80 6.37
C SER A 419 6.37 27.02 5.64
N GLU A 420 6.20 28.16 6.33
CA GLU A 420 5.71 29.40 5.68
C GLU A 420 6.52 29.77 4.43
N PRO A 421 7.87 29.70 4.42
CA PRO A 421 8.63 29.91 3.20
C PRO A 421 8.27 28.93 2.09
N ALA A 422 8.12 27.64 2.42
CA ALA A 422 7.77 26.62 1.42
C ALA A 422 6.35 26.79 0.86
N LYS A 423 5.39 27.28 1.67
CA LYS A 423 4.04 27.62 1.19
C LYS A 423 4.09 28.77 0.19
N GLU A 424 4.88 29.79 0.46
CA GLU A 424 5.04 30.94 -0.42
C GLU A 424 5.61 30.49 -1.78
N TYR A 425 6.69 29.70 -1.78
CA TYR A 425 7.23 29.11 -3.01
C TYR A 425 6.20 28.24 -3.77
N TYR A 426 5.49 27.35 -3.07
CA TYR A 426 4.49 26.48 -3.71
C TYR A 426 3.32 27.28 -4.32
N SER A 427 2.86 28.33 -3.62
CA SER A 427 1.80 29.20 -4.12
C SER A 427 2.22 30.01 -5.35
N GLN A 428 3.48 30.45 -5.38
CA GLN A 428 4.05 31.14 -6.55
C GLN A 428 4.13 30.18 -7.75
N GLU A 429 4.54 28.93 -7.55
CA GLU A 429 4.63 27.95 -8.64
C GLU A 429 3.25 27.58 -9.21
N ILE A 430 2.24 27.37 -8.36
CA ILE A 430 0.85 27.14 -8.82
C ILE A 430 0.32 28.35 -9.59
N GLN A 431 0.62 29.57 -9.15
CA GLN A 431 0.22 30.77 -9.89
C GLN A 431 0.91 30.83 -11.24
N ASN A 432 2.23 30.57 -11.29
CA ASN A 432 2.99 30.54 -12.53
C ASN A 432 2.50 29.47 -13.51
N ASP A 433 2.11 28.29 -13.02
CA ASP A 433 1.57 27.21 -13.86
C ASP A 433 0.17 27.53 -14.39
N ASN A 434 -0.70 28.13 -13.56
CA ASN A 434 -2.02 28.57 -14.00
C ASN A 434 -1.96 29.78 -14.96
N GLU A 435 -0.86 30.53 -14.95
CA GLU A 435 -0.62 31.67 -15.83
C GLU A 435 0.12 31.28 -17.13
N LYS A 436 0.49 30.00 -17.31
CA LYS A 436 0.96 29.50 -18.61
C LYS A 436 -0.20 29.49 -19.59
N VAL A 437 -0.28 30.52 -20.42
CA VAL A 437 -1.18 30.60 -21.57
C VAL A 437 -0.88 29.41 -22.50
N ASP A 438 -1.93 28.65 -22.81
CA ASP A 438 -1.87 27.52 -23.75
C ASP A 438 -1.36 28.03 -25.11
N VAL A 439 -0.17 27.62 -25.52
CA VAL A 439 0.42 28.04 -26.78
C VAL A 439 -0.18 27.17 -27.88
N ASP A 440 -1.11 27.73 -28.67
CA ASP A 440 -1.65 27.04 -29.85
C ASP A 440 -0.54 26.81 -30.88
N VAL A 441 -0.02 25.59 -30.92
CA VAL A 441 1.06 25.16 -31.82
C VAL A 441 0.64 25.10 -33.30
N ASN A 442 -0.65 25.26 -33.61
CA ASN A 442 -1.18 25.33 -34.97
C ASN A 442 -1.58 26.75 -35.38
N ALA A 443 -1.41 27.75 -34.51
CA ALA A 443 -1.62 29.14 -34.89
C ALA A 443 -0.59 29.55 -35.98
N PRO A 444 -0.99 30.39 -36.94
CA PRO A 444 -0.05 30.99 -37.89
C PRO A 444 1.11 31.63 -37.11
N ILE A 445 2.33 31.39 -37.56
CA ILE A 445 3.52 32.00 -36.96
C ILE A 445 3.28 33.52 -36.92
N PRO A 446 3.30 34.15 -35.74
CA PRO A 446 3.00 35.57 -35.62
C PRO A 446 3.98 36.37 -36.49
N THR A 447 3.46 37.40 -37.14
CA THR A 447 4.30 38.30 -37.92
C THR A 447 5.26 39.05 -36.98
N LYS A 448 6.40 39.52 -37.50
CA LYS A 448 7.38 40.28 -36.70
C LYS A 448 6.77 41.52 -36.02
N GLU A 449 5.69 42.05 -36.58
CA GLU A 449 4.94 43.19 -36.05
C GLU A 449 4.03 42.77 -34.88
N GLU A 450 3.36 41.62 -34.97
CA GLU A 450 2.59 41.05 -33.86
C GLU A 450 3.51 40.60 -32.71
N GLU A 451 4.66 40.01 -33.03
CA GLU A 451 5.66 39.62 -32.02
C GLU A 451 6.27 40.84 -31.31
N ALA A 452 6.42 41.97 -32.02
CA ALA A 452 6.86 43.23 -31.42
C ALA A 452 5.78 43.85 -30.51
N ALA A 453 4.51 43.82 -30.94
CA ALA A 453 3.38 44.32 -30.16
C ALA A 453 3.13 43.50 -28.88
N ASP A 454 3.29 42.17 -28.94
CA ASP A 454 3.18 41.32 -27.75
C ASP A 454 4.39 41.47 -26.81
N ARG A 455 5.59 41.71 -27.35
CA ARG A 455 6.77 42.08 -26.52
C ARG A 455 6.58 43.42 -25.82
N GLU A 456 5.95 44.40 -26.45
CA GLU A 456 5.61 45.68 -25.81
C GLU A 456 4.58 45.51 -24.69
N LYS A 457 3.51 44.73 -24.92
CA LYS A 457 2.50 44.42 -23.89
C LYS A 457 3.08 43.62 -22.72
N ARG A 458 4.05 42.73 -22.96
CA ARG A 458 4.74 41.96 -21.92
C ARG A 458 5.69 42.81 -21.07
N ASN A 459 6.13 43.96 -21.60
CA ASN A 459 7.02 44.90 -20.93
C ASN A 459 6.26 46.06 -20.24
N GLU A 460 4.93 46.07 -20.25
CA GLU A 460 4.18 46.95 -19.36
C GLU A 460 4.34 46.44 -17.92
N PRO A 461 4.74 47.30 -16.96
CA PRO A 461 4.93 46.88 -15.59
C PRO A 461 3.56 46.59 -14.96
N THR A 462 3.17 45.33 -14.94
CA THR A 462 2.18 44.86 -13.96
C THR A 462 2.81 45.03 -12.57
N GLY A 463 2.03 45.52 -11.60
CA GLY A 463 2.50 46.07 -10.32
C GLY A 463 3.23 45.13 -9.34
N ASN A 464 3.94 44.12 -9.84
CA ASN A 464 4.69 43.12 -9.07
C ASN A 464 6.22 43.24 -9.23
N GLU A 465 6.74 44.17 -10.04
CA GLU A 465 8.19 44.33 -10.27
C GLU A 465 8.99 44.82 -9.06
N GLU A 466 8.34 45.36 -8.01
CA GLU A 466 9.03 45.77 -6.78
C GLU A 466 9.45 44.56 -5.92
N LYS A 467 8.81 43.39 -6.08
CA LYS A 467 9.17 42.16 -5.35
C LYS A 467 10.28 41.36 -6.03
N THR A 468 10.38 41.41 -7.35
CA THR A 468 11.40 40.67 -8.13
C THR A 468 12.82 41.21 -7.90
N LYS A 469 12.97 42.49 -7.49
CA LYS A 469 14.28 43.04 -7.10
C LYS A 469 14.80 42.48 -5.78
N LEU A 470 13.93 42.16 -4.81
CA LEU A 470 14.32 41.49 -3.57
C LEU A 470 14.70 40.01 -3.82
N THR A 471 14.09 39.36 -4.81
CA THR A 471 14.39 37.96 -5.17
C THR A 471 15.74 37.78 -5.87
N LYS A 472 16.26 38.80 -6.58
CA LYS A 472 17.63 38.73 -7.16
C LYS A 472 18.74 38.79 -6.11
N GLU A 473 18.50 39.39 -4.94
CA GLU A 473 19.47 39.38 -3.84
C GLU A 473 19.38 38.10 -3.00
N SER A 474 18.18 37.53 -2.79
CA SER A 474 18.01 36.26 -2.07
C SER A 474 18.24 35.00 -2.93
N GLY A 475 18.28 35.09 -4.26
CA GLY A 475 18.70 33.98 -5.13
C GLY A 475 20.20 33.65 -5.09
N SER A 476 21.01 34.46 -4.38
CA SER A 476 22.47 34.30 -4.31
C SER A 476 22.97 33.50 -3.10
N ILE A 477 22.10 32.89 -2.28
CA ILE A 477 22.52 32.15 -1.06
C ILE A 477 22.64 30.63 -1.24
N LEU A 478 22.09 30.04 -2.31
CA LEU A 478 22.30 28.61 -2.64
C LEU A 478 23.46 28.35 -3.61
N GLY A 479 24.01 29.40 -4.24
CA GLY A 479 25.22 29.33 -5.06
C GLY A 479 26.50 29.86 -4.39
N LYS A 480 26.41 30.43 -3.16
CA LYS A 480 27.57 31.02 -2.45
C LYS A 480 28.13 30.18 -1.30
N ASN A 481 27.46 29.11 -0.89
CA ASN A 481 27.89 28.27 0.24
C ASN A 481 28.21 26.81 -0.13
N LEU A 482 28.37 26.51 -1.42
CA LEU A 482 28.94 25.25 -1.89
C LEU A 482 30.25 25.60 -2.62
N ASN A 483 31.39 25.20 -2.03
CA ASN A 483 32.78 25.36 -2.50
C ASN A 483 33.51 26.70 -2.25
N GLN A 484 33.73 27.08 -0.98
CA GLN A 484 34.92 27.86 -0.62
C GLN A 484 35.75 27.34 0.58
N ASP A 485 35.24 26.38 1.36
CA ASP A 485 35.99 25.84 2.51
C ASP A 485 36.79 24.56 2.21
N VAL A 486 36.65 23.95 1.03
CA VAL A 486 37.44 22.75 0.62
C VAL A 486 38.63 23.09 -0.29
N LEU A 487 38.74 24.34 -0.76
CA LEU A 487 39.84 24.79 -1.64
C LEU A 487 40.84 25.74 -0.97
N ARG A 488 40.64 26.10 0.30
CA ARG A 488 41.57 26.94 1.07
C ARG A 488 42.58 26.14 1.90
N ASP A 489 42.30 24.87 2.20
CA ASP A 489 43.20 24.06 3.03
C ASP A 489 44.33 23.40 2.21
N THR A 490 44.13 23.19 0.90
CA THR A 490 45.17 22.65 0.01
C THR A 490 46.20 23.70 -0.44
N THR A 491 45.84 24.98 -0.50
CA THR A 491 46.76 26.05 -0.91
C THR A 491 47.59 26.65 0.24
N GLU A 492 47.21 26.42 1.51
CA GLU A 492 48.00 26.78 2.70
C GLU A 492 49.02 25.69 3.08
N LEU A 493 48.77 24.42 2.72
CA LEU A 493 49.74 23.33 2.90
C LEU A 493 50.90 23.41 1.90
N GLU A 494 50.67 23.73 0.63
CA GLU A 494 51.75 23.89 -0.37
C GLU A 494 52.63 25.13 -0.15
N LYS A 495 52.14 26.14 0.59
CA LYS A 495 52.94 27.34 0.92
C LYS A 495 53.77 27.20 2.20
N ARG A 496 53.54 26.16 3.01
CA ARG A 496 54.38 25.84 4.18
C ARG A 496 55.59 24.97 3.84
N ASP A 497 55.54 24.18 2.77
CA ASP A 497 56.69 23.37 2.32
C ASP A 497 57.66 24.14 1.40
N ALA A 498 57.28 25.33 0.90
CA ALA A 498 58.19 26.23 0.17
C ALA A 498 58.96 27.21 1.09
N LYS A 499 58.80 27.09 2.42
CA LYS A 499 59.54 27.91 3.39
C LYS A 499 59.95 27.07 4.61
N LYS A 500 60.70 26.00 4.34
CA LYS A 500 61.61 25.38 5.29
C LYS A 500 62.86 24.86 4.58
#